data_AF-A0A6A4YZM2-F1
#
_entry.id   AF-A0A6A4YZM2-F1
#
_cell.length_a   1.000
_cell.length_b   1.000
_cell.length_c   1.000
_cell.angle_alpha   90.00
_cell.angle_beta   90.00
_cell.angle_gamma   90.00
#
_symmetry.space_group_name_H-M   'P 1'
#
loop_
_entity.id
_entity.type
_entity.pdbx_description
1 polymer ?
#
loop_
_entity_poly.entity_id
_entity_poly.type
_entity_poly.pdbx_seq_one_letter_code
_entity_poly.pdbx_strand_id
1 'polypeptide(L)'
;MRLNVSSMLERLQDQTASDNLYLQQSLDEYGDAVLTLIDAGAEGFRVLTNFTPEEFEVIWGNAESAMTSRWNDGRGRKSATSAKDAFFVTLTVMKHYQTWEKHAVDFGLKAPTLEKLVVKVVGVCSKLLYACFVSLPRMTTLRSKDKVLTHYPYALYATDVKFQPAHRPSGRFGEQKHYFSGKHKLYGFKIEASVSPEGLLVDMSPHEPGSVSDLTMFRSRLDQHTQALAKDDYDDTINDNGELFREHPTSWAVLVDKGYIGLAASARAIHPKKKPVSGTLDRFDMDRNKEVSSDRVVVENFFGR
;
A
#
# COMPACT_ATOMS: atom_id res chain seq x y z
N MET A 1 27.45 -34.02 -16.70
CA MET A 1 27.52 -32.68 -16.10
C MET A 1 27.52 -32.83 -14.58
N ARG A 2 28.67 -32.69 -13.90
CA ARG A 2 28.75 -32.78 -12.44
C ARG A 2 28.26 -31.45 -11.84
N LEU A 3 27.17 -31.48 -11.10
CA LEU A 3 26.70 -30.33 -10.32
C LEU A 3 27.75 -30.00 -9.26
N ASN A 4 28.37 -28.82 -9.34
CA ASN A 4 29.30 -28.33 -8.32
C ASN A 4 28.49 -27.77 -7.15
N VAL A 5 28.10 -28.67 -6.24
CA VAL A 5 27.27 -28.37 -5.07
C VAL A 5 27.90 -27.30 -4.17
N SER A 6 29.23 -27.30 -4.01
CA SER A 6 29.95 -26.29 -3.23
C SER A 6 29.76 -24.88 -3.78
N SER A 7 29.93 -24.69 -5.10
CA SER A 7 29.71 -23.40 -5.75
C SER A 7 28.25 -22.92 -5.70
N MET A 8 27.30 -23.82 -5.49
CA MET A 8 25.88 -23.47 -5.30
C MET A 8 25.61 -23.05 -3.86
N LEU A 9 26.22 -23.72 -2.88
CA LEU A 9 26.11 -23.37 -1.47
C LEU A 9 26.74 -22.00 -1.17
N GLU A 10 27.92 -21.71 -1.73
CA GLU A 10 28.58 -20.40 -1.59
C GLU A 10 27.69 -19.28 -2.11
N ARG A 11 27.13 -19.42 -3.32
CA ARG A 11 26.19 -18.42 -3.89
C ARG A 11 24.93 -18.23 -3.05
N LEU A 12 24.42 -19.29 -2.43
CA LEU A 12 23.25 -19.19 -1.55
C LEU A 12 23.60 -18.46 -0.25
N GLN A 13 24.78 -18.70 0.31
CA GLN A 13 25.29 -18.01 1.50
C GLN A 13 25.55 -16.53 1.22
N ASP A 14 26.18 -16.21 0.10
CA ASP A 14 26.44 -14.84 -0.34
C ASP A 14 25.13 -14.07 -0.56
N GLN A 15 24.15 -14.72 -1.21
CA GLN A 15 22.83 -14.13 -1.38
C GLN A 15 22.15 -13.88 -0.03
N THR A 16 22.20 -14.84 0.90
CA THR A 16 21.63 -14.67 2.25
C THR A 16 22.31 -13.53 3.03
N ALA A 17 23.64 -13.42 2.94
CA ALA A 17 24.38 -12.33 3.59
C ALA A 17 24.02 -10.97 2.99
N SER A 18 23.92 -10.88 1.65
CA SER A 18 23.48 -9.69 0.94
C SER A 18 22.04 -9.32 1.33
N ASP A 19 21.10 -10.27 1.30
CA ASP A 19 19.70 -10.04 1.63
C ASP A 19 19.55 -9.50 3.06
N ASN A 20 20.29 -10.06 4.01
CA ASN A 20 20.29 -9.61 5.40
C ASN A 20 20.88 -8.20 5.55
N LEU A 21 21.98 -7.89 4.85
CA LEU A 21 22.59 -6.56 4.89
C LEU A 21 21.67 -5.49 4.30
N TYR A 22 21.04 -5.77 3.15
CA TYR A 22 20.09 -4.84 2.52
C TYR A 22 18.84 -4.64 3.36
N LEU A 23 18.32 -5.71 3.96
CA LEU A 23 17.20 -5.59 4.88
C LEU A 23 17.59 -4.77 6.11
N GLN A 24 18.77 -5.01 6.68
CA GLN A 24 19.22 -4.26 7.85
C GLN A 24 19.43 -2.77 7.54
N GLN A 25 19.97 -2.44 6.36
CA GLN A 25 20.04 -1.05 5.89
C GLN A 25 18.66 -0.41 5.74
N SER A 26 17.69 -1.15 5.19
CA SER A 26 16.29 -0.70 5.16
C SER A 26 15.74 -0.52 6.58
N LEU A 27 16.01 -1.44 7.50
CA LEU A 27 15.55 -1.35 8.88
C LEU A 27 16.21 -0.19 9.63
N ASP A 28 17.44 0.17 9.31
CA ASP A 28 18.16 1.30 9.91
C ASP A 28 17.70 2.64 9.31
N GLU A 29 17.37 2.69 8.02
CA GLU A 29 16.84 3.88 7.34
C GLU A 29 15.41 4.25 7.79
N TYR A 30 14.61 3.25 8.21
CA TYR A 30 13.20 3.45 8.61
C TYR A 30 12.90 3.13 10.09
N GLY A 31 13.90 2.73 10.88
CA GLY A 31 13.71 2.11 12.21
C GLY A 31 14.30 2.87 13.38
N ASP A 32 13.98 4.16 13.50
CA ASP A 32 14.30 4.96 14.69
C ASP A 32 13.74 4.33 15.98
N ALA A 33 14.49 4.48 17.07
CA ALA A 33 14.20 3.88 18.36
C ALA A 33 12.94 4.49 19.01
N VAL A 34 11.94 3.64 19.27
CA VAL A 34 10.60 4.02 19.74
C VAL A 34 10.59 4.62 21.16
N LEU A 35 11.52 4.20 22.02
CA LEU A 35 11.57 4.59 23.45
C LEU A 35 11.89 6.08 23.70
N THR A 36 12.68 6.73 22.83
CA THR A 36 13.02 8.16 22.97
C THR A 36 11.93 9.12 22.49
N LEU A 37 10.91 8.61 21.80
CA LEU A 37 9.89 9.43 21.14
C LEU A 37 8.63 9.63 21.98
N ILE A 38 8.39 8.80 23.01
CA ILE A 38 7.20 8.90 23.86
C ILE A 38 7.18 10.23 24.65
N ASP A 39 8.36 10.80 24.95
CA ASP A 39 8.49 12.10 25.64
C ASP A 39 8.45 13.32 24.70
N ALA A 40 8.34 13.12 23.39
CA ALA A 40 8.41 14.19 22.38
C ALA A 40 7.05 14.82 22.01
N GLY A 41 5.99 14.55 22.79
CA GLY A 41 4.66 15.13 22.60
C GLY A 41 4.03 14.74 21.25
N ALA A 42 3.33 15.69 20.61
CA ALA A 42 2.61 15.43 19.36
C ALA A 42 3.53 14.99 18.21
N GLU A 43 4.76 15.50 18.16
CA GLU A 43 5.72 15.11 17.14
C GLU A 43 6.18 13.67 17.34
N GLY A 44 6.50 13.30 18.59
CA GLY A 44 6.80 11.91 18.94
C GLY A 44 5.69 10.95 18.55
N PHE A 45 4.43 11.33 18.83
CA PHE A 45 3.26 10.54 18.46
C PHE A 45 3.16 10.31 16.95
N ARG A 46 3.41 11.36 16.16
CA ARG A 46 3.42 11.27 14.69
C ARG A 46 4.59 10.44 14.17
N VAL A 47 5.77 10.59 14.74
CA VAL A 47 6.93 9.75 14.40
C VAL A 47 6.67 8.28 14.75
N LEU A 48 5.86 7.97 15.76
CA LEU A 48 5.54 6.58 16.10
C LEU A 48 4.41 6.00 15.26
N THR A 49 3.41 6.79 14.85
CA THR A 49 2.16 6.25 14.27
C THR A 49 1.81 6.74 12.87
N ASN A 50 2.49 7.76 12.35
CA ASN A 50 2.09 8.57 11.18
C ASN A 50 0.84 9.44 11.38
N PHE A 51 0.24 9.43 12.57
CA PHE A 51 -0.95 10.22 12.87
C PHE A 51 -0.65 11.31 13.88
N THR A 52 -1.35 12.44 13.76
CA THR A 52 -1.48 13.38 14.87
C THR A 52 -2.30 12.75 16.01
N PRO A 53 -2.18 13.24 17.26
CA PRO A 53 -3.04 12.80 18.35
C PRO A 53 -4.53 12.88 18.01
N GLU A 54 -4.96 13.93 17.31
CA GLU A 54 -6.36 14.12 16.92
C GLU A 54 -6.81 13.09 15.89
N GLU A 55 -6.01 12.81 14.86
CA GLU A 55 -6.30 11.77 13.88
C GLU A 55 -6.35 10.38 14.53
N PHE A 56 -5.46 10.12 15.50
CA PHE A 56 -5.50 8.88 16.26
C PHE A 56 -6.79 8.72 17.05
N GLU A 57 -7.30 9.77 17.71
CA GLU A 57 -8.59 9.71 18.40
C GLU A 57 -9.75 9.44 17.44
N VAL A 58 -9.71 9.99 16.22
CA VAL A 58 -10.72 9.69 15.19
C VAL A 58 -10.69 8.21 14.82
N ILE A 59 -9.52 7.65 14.59
CA ILE A 59 -9.38 6.22 14.23
C ILE A 59 -9.76 5.33 15.42
N TRP A 60 -9.28 5.66 16.62
CA TRP A 60 -9.61 4.96 17.85
C TRP A 60 -11.13 4.96 18.11
N GLY A 61 -11.81 6.11 17.95
CA GLY A 61 -13.25 6.22 18.16
C GLY A 61 -14.07 5.27 17.27
N ASN A 62 -13.60 4.96 16.06
CA ASN A 62 -14.22 3.96 15.19
C ASN A 62 -13.99 2.52 15.68
N ALA A 63 -12.86 2.26 16.34
CA ALA A 63 -12.47 0.92 16.81
C ALA A 63 -12.82 0.63 18.29
N GLU A 64 -13.07 1.67 19.08
CA GLU A 64 -13.11 1.62 20.55
C GLU A 64 -14.09 0.58 21.09
N SER A 65 -15.32 0.57 20.58
CA SER A 65 -16.37 -0.34 21.05
C SER A 65 -15.97 -1.80 20.79
N ALA A 66 -15.54 -2.12 19.57
CA ALA A 66 -15.13 -3.46 19.17
C ALA A 66 -13.89 -3.91 19.94
N MET A 67 -12.90 -3.01 20.08
CA MET A 67 -11.67 -3.26 20.82
C MET A 67 -11.95 -3.49 22.30
N THR A 68 -12.68 -2.60 22.96
CA THR A 68 -12.99 -2.69 24.39
C THR A 68 -13.79 -3.95 24.71
N SER A 69 -14.77 -4.31 23.86
CA SER A 69 -15.53 -5.55 23.99
C SER A 69 -14.60 -6.76 23.91
N ARG A 70 -13.76 -6.84 22.87
CA ARG A 70 -12.84 -7.96 22.67
C ARG A 70 -11.70 -8.01 23.68
N TRP A 71 -11.32 -6.88 24.27
CA TRP A 71 -10.25 -6.79 25.27
C TRP A 71 -10.72 -7.28 26.64
N ASN A 72 -11.98 -7.00 26.97
CA ASN A 72 -12.58 -7.40 28.24
C ASN A 72 -13.25 -8.78 28.19
N ASP A 73 -13.30 -9.41 27.02
CA ASP A 73 -13.81 -10.76 26.83
C ASP A 73 -13.00 -11.81 27.60
N GLY A 74 -13.70 -12.77 28.21
CA GLY A 74 -13.12 -13.85 29.00
C GLY A 74 -13.02 -13.62 30.52
N ARG A 75 -12.94 -14.73 31.26
CA ARG A 75 -12.88 -14.79 32.74
C ARG A 75 -11.46 -14.82 33.32
N GLY A 76 -10.44 -14.79 32.47
CA GLY A 76 -9.04 -14.87 32.89
C GLY A 76 -8.49 -13.55 33.45
N ARG A 77 -7.21 -13.58 33.85
CA ARG A 77 -6.48 -12.38 34.27
C ARG A 77 -6.54 -11.31 33.18
N LYS A 78 -6.96 -10.09 33.54
CA LYS A 78 -7.00 -8.96 32.61
C LYS A 78 -5.59 -8.58 32.16
N SER A 79 -5.47 -8.13 30.91
CA SER A 79 -4.22 -7.62 30.34
C SER A 79 -3.74 -6.39 31.12
N ALA A 80 -2.43 -6.27 31.31
CA ALA A 80 -1.84 -5.04 31.88
C ALA A 80 -1.88 -3.88 30.88
N THR A 81 -1.84 -4.17 29.58
CA THR A 81 -1.99 -3.19 28.49
C THR A 81 -3.46 -2.93 28.23
N SER A 82 -3.88 -1.67 28.16
CA SER A 82 -5.26 -1.30 27.82
C SER A 82 -5.56 -1.57 26.33
N ALA A 83 -6.83 -1.54 25.95
CA ALA A 83 -7.23 -1.73 24.55
C ALA A 83 -6.70 -0.61 23.64
N LYS A 84 -6.67 0.63 24.14
CA LYS A 84 -6.18 1.80 23.43
C LYS A 84 -4.66 1.79 23.30
N ASP A 85 -3.94 1.41 24.35
CA ASP A 85 -2.48 1.25 24.30
C ASP A 85 -2.09 0.12 23.35
N ALA A 86 -2.84 -0.99 23.35
CA ALA A 86 -2.61 -2.08 22.40
C ALA A 86 -2.83 -1.63 20.94
N PHE A 87 -3.80 -0.76 20.71
CA PHE A 87 -4.03 -0.14 19.41
C PHE A 87 -2.86 0.76 18.99
N PHE A 88 -2.39 1.63 19.88
CA PHE A 88 -1.21 2.47 19.66
C PHE A 88 0.07 1.66 19.36
N VAL A 89 0.34 0.63 20.16
CA VAL A 89 1.48 -0.28 19.97
C VAL A 89 1.41 -0.95 18.60
N THR A 90 0.21 -1.36 18.16
CA THR A 90 0.01 -1.98 16.85
C THR A 90 0.35 -1.02 15.70
N LEU A 91 -0.12 0.23 15.75
CA LEU A 91 0.23 1.23 14.74
C LEU A 91 1.73 1.50 14.70
N THR A 92 2.38 1.55 15.86
CA THR A 92 3.83 1.75 15.96
C THR A 92 4.61 0.59 15.34
N VAL A 93 4.22 -0.64 15.65
CA VAL A 93 4.82 -1.83 15.06
C VAL A 93 4.66 -1.84 13.54
N MET A 94 3.47 -1.48 13.05
CA MET A 94 3.16 -1.43 11.63
C MET A 94 3.95 -0.34 10.89
N LYS A 95 4.25 0.79 11.52
CA LYS A 95 5.02 1.87 10.89
C LYS A 95 6.50 1.50 10.68
N HIS A 96 7.16 1.00 11.72
CA HIS A 96 8.64 0.90 11.71
C HIS A 96 9.18 -0.45 11.18
N TYR A 97 8.30 -1.42 10.89
CA TYR A 97 8.63 -2.69 10.23
C TYR A 97 9.86 -3.45 10.77
N GLN A 98 10.12 -3.39 12.07
CA GLN A 98 11.24 -4.09 12.72
C GLN A 98 10.87 -5.51 13.17
N THR A 99 11.88 -6.27 13.62
CA THR A 99 11.66 -7.58 14.23
C THR A 99 10.84 -7.49 15.51
N TRP A 100 10.15 -8.58 15.85
CA TRP A 100 9.37 -8.66 17.09
C TRP A 100 10.25 -8.46 18.32
N GLU A 101 11.50 -8.92 18.30
CA GLU A 101 12.45 -8.76 19.39
C GLU A 101 12.80 -7.29 19.64
N LYS A 102 13.06 -6.51 18.58
CA LYS A 102 13.39 -5.08 18.72
C LYS A 102 12.20 -4.31 19.29
N HIS A 103 11.03 -4.46 18.68
CA HIS A 103 9.80 -3.81 19.15
C HIS A 103 9.41 -4.24 20.57
N ALA A 104 9.61 -5.51 20.93
CA ALA A 104 9.25 -5.99 22.26
C ALA A 104 10.09 -5.34 23.36
N VAL A 105 11.37 -5.06 23.10
CA VAL A 105 12.23 -4.28 24.01
C VAL A 105 11.66 -2.88 24.21
N ASP A 106 11.23 -2.22 23.13
CA ASP A 106 10.68 -0.86 23.18
C ASP A 106 9.44 -0.74 24.08
N PHE A 107 8.62 -1.79 24.12
CA PHE A 107 7.39 -1.81 24.94
C PHE A 107 7.54 -2.57 26.27
N GLY A 108 8.74 -3.04 26.63
CA GLY A 108 8.96 -3.85 27.84
C GLY A 108 8.18 -5.17 27.84
N LEU A 109 7.91 -5.73 26.66
CA LEU A 109 7.18 -6.98 26.45
C LEU A 109 8.13 -8.10 26.02
N LYS A 110 7.64 -9.34 26.06
CA LYS A 110 8.29 -10.46 25.35
C LYS A 110 7.78 -10.50 23.91
N ALA A 111 8.65 -10.82 22.95
CA ALA A 111 8.28 -10.90 21.53
C ALA A 111 7.00 -11.73 21.25
N PRO A 112 6.82 -12.95 21.81
CA PRO A 112 5.59 -13.71 21.60
C PRO A 112 4.33 -13.07 22.22
N THR A 113 4.50 -12.21 23.23
CA THR A 113 3.40 -11.45 23.84
C THR A 113 3.01 -10.28 22.96
N LEU A 114 4.00 -9.54 22.43
CA LEU A 114 3.79 -8.45 21.49
C LEU A 114 3.11 -8.95 20.20
N GLU A 115 3.61 -10.04 19.62
CA GLU A 115 3.02 -10.64 18.42
C GLU A 115 1.53 -10.97 18.62
N LYS A 116 1.18 -11.66 19.71
CA LYS A 116 -0.21 -11.99 20.03
C LYS A 116 -1.08 -10.75 20.23
N LEU A 117 -0.52 -9.70 20.84
CA LEU A 117 -1.20 -8.42 21.03
C LEU A 117 -1.52 -7.78 19.68
N VAL A 118 -0.52 -7.63 18.80
CA VAL A 118 -0.65 -7.02 17.48
C VAL A 118 -1.63 -7.81 16.61
N VAL A 119 -1.46 -9.13 16.53
CA VAL A 119 -2.37 -10.00 15.75
C VAL A 119 -3.81 -9.90 16.26
N LYS A 120 -4.02 -9.82 17.57
CA LYS A 120 -5.37 -9.65 18.15
C LYS A 120 -5.98 -8.31 17.73
N VAL A 121 -5.21 -7.21 17.79
CA VAL A 121 -5.67 -5.88 17.39
C VAL A 121 -6.03 -5.86 15.91
N VAL A 122 -5.14 -6.37 15.04
CA VAL A 122 -5.36 -6.45 13.59
C VAL A 122 -6.62 -7.25 13.27
N GLY A 123 -6.81 -8.39 13.93
CA GLY A 123 -7.98 -9.25 13.72
C GLY A 123 -9.32 -8.57 14.07
N VAL A 124 -9.32 -7.60 14.98
CA VAL A 124 -10.51 -6.79 15.32
C VAL A 124 -10.65 -5.60 14.37
N CYS A 125 -9.56 -4.87 14.15
CA CYS A 125 -9.62 -3.55 13.52
C CYS A 125 -9.61 -3.59 11.99
N SER A 126 -8.96 -4.59 11.36
CA SER A 126 -8.67 -4.55 9.91
C SER A 126 -9.93 -4.37 9.06
N LYS A 127 -10.95 -5.22 9.23
CA LYS A 127 -12.21 -5.11 8.46
C LYS A 127 -13.02 -3.88 8.84
N LEU A 128 -13.01 -3.52 10.12
CA LEU A 128 -13.75 -2.39 10.66
C LEU A 128 -13.24 -1.07 10.08
N LEU A 129 -11.94 -0.82 10.20
CA LEU A 129 -11.29 0.38 9.68
C LEU A 129 -11.35 0.44 8.16
N TYR A 130 -11.25 -0.70 7.46
CA TYR A 130 -11.45 -0.74 6.02
C TYR A 130 -12.84 -0.22 5.64
N ALA A 131 -13.89 -0.70 6.30
CA ALA A 131 -15.25 -0.25 6.04
C ALA A 131 -15.49 1.23 6.38
N CYS A 132 -14.76 1.79 7.36
CA CYS A 132 -14.88 3.19 7.75
C CYS A 132 -14.16 4.14 6.78
N PHE A 133 -12.97 3.78 6.31
CA PHE A 133 -12.05 4.72 5.64
C PHE A 133 -11.80 4.42 4.16
N VAL A 134 -12.27 3.27 3.65
CA VAL A 134 -12.16 2.93 2.23
C VAL A 134 -13.52 3.08 1.58
N SER A 135 -13.61 4.02 0.63
CA SER A 135 -14.86 4.31 -0.05
C SER A 135 -14.63 4.76 -1.49
N LEU A 136 -15.46 4.24 -2.39
CA LEU A 136 -15.48 4.66 -3.79
C LEU A 136 -16.25 5.99 -3.94
N PRO A 137 -15.59 7.10 -4.34
CA PRO A 137 -16.29 8.34 -4.62
C PRO A 137 -17.11 8.23 -5.91
N ARG A 138 -18.14 9.07 -6.04
CA ARG A 138 -18.79 9.35 -7.32
C ARG A 138 -18.14 10.55 -7.99
N MET A 139 -18.04 10.54 -9.32
CA MET A 139 -17.48 11.66 -10.07
C MET A 139 -18.26 12.96 -9.84
N THR A 140 -19.60 12.88 -9.74
CA THR A 140 -20.46 14.01 -9.38
C THR A 140 -20.12 14.63 -8.03
N THR A 141 -19.86 13.80 -7.02
CA THR A 141 -19.44 14.27 -5.69
C THR A 141 -18.06 14.95 -5.74
N LEU A 142 -17.12 14.42 -6.52
CA LEU A 142 -15.81 15.04 -6.70
C LEU A 142 -15.94 16.40 -7.39
N ARG A 143 -16.74 16.49 -8.45
CA ARG A 143 -16.98 17.73 -9.19
C ARG A 143 -17.69 18.80 -8.34
N SER A 144 -18.69 18.42 -7.55
CA SER A 144 -19.41 19.38 -6.70
C SER A 144 -18.55 19.98 -5.60
N LYS A 145 -17.50 19.27 -5.17
CA LYS A 145 -16.49 19.75 -4.23
C LYS A 145 -15.28 20.42 -4.88
N ASP A 146 -15.22 20.50 -6.22
CA ASP A 146 -14.04 20.91 -6.97
C ASP A 146 -12.77 20.10 -6.63
N LYS A 147 -12.96 18.78 -6.49
CA LYS A 147 -11.93 17.78 -6.15
C LYS A 147 -11.71 16.80 -7.29
N VAL A 148 -11.41 17.33 -8.47
CA VAL A 148 -11.01 16.54 -9.64
C VAL A 148 -9.52 16.72 -9.93
N LEU A 149 -8.94 15.78 -10.68
CA LEU A 149 -7.55 15.88 -11.12
C LEU A 149 -7.41 16.99 -12.17
N THR A 150 -6.28 17.68 -12.15
CA THR A 150 -6.10 18.94 -12.90
C THR A 150 -6.04 18.71 -14.41
N HIS A 151 -5.29 17.70 -14.86
CA HIS A 151 -5.08 17.43 -16.28
C HIS A 151 -6.05 16.37 -16.80
N TYR A 152 -6.50 15.46 -15.93
CA TYR A 152 -7.42 14.38 -16.25
C TYR A 152 -8.68 14.41 -15.36
N PRO A 153 -9.56 15.42 -15.49
CA PRO A 153 -10.74 15.60 -14.63
C PRO A 153 -11.83 14.54 -14.80
N TYR A 154 -11.62 13.58 -15.70
CA TYR A 154 -12.47 12.42 -15.96
C TYR A 154 -11.87 11.10 -15.43
N ALA A 155 -10.69 11.16 -14.79
CA ALA A 155 -10.13 10.04 -14.04
C ALA A 155 -10.70 10.03 -12.62
N LEU A 156 -11.25 8.88 -12.20
CA LEU A 156 -11.91 8.73 -10.91
C LEU A 156 -10.90 8.56 -9.76
N TYR A 157 -9.79 7.90 -10.05
CA TYR A 157 -8.70 7.65 -9.10
C TYR A 157 -7.39 7.33 -9.84
N ALA A 158 -6.29 7.37 -9.09
CA ALA A 158 -4.99 6.86 -9.49
C ALA A 158 -4.71 5.52 -8.80
N THR A 159 -4.16 4.55 -9.53
CA THR A 159 -3.79 3.22 -9.00
C THR A 159 -2.29 3.01 -9.13
N ASP A 160 -1.68 2.47 -8.08
CA ASP A 160 -0.28 2.05 -8.09
C ASP A 160 -0.04 0.91 -7.09
N VAL A 161 1.13 0.28 -7.18
CA VAL A 161 1.54 -0.84 -6.33
C VAL A 161 2.67 -0.43 -5.39
N LYS A 162 2.44 -0.63 -4.09
CA LYS A 162 3.47 -0.54 -3.06
C LYS A 162 4.14 -1.90 -2.86
N PHE A 163 5.47 -1.93 -2.96
CA PHE A 163 6.26 -3.07 -2.54
C PHE A 163 6.60 -2.96 -1.05
N GLN A 164 6.41 -4.07 -0.33
CA GLN A 164 6.77 -4.21 1.08
C GLN A 164 7.83 -5.30 1.22
N PRO A 165 9.06 -4.96 1.66
CA PRO A 165 10.10 -5.95 1.84
C PRO A 165 9.74 -6.93 2.97
N ALA A 166 10.21 -8.17 2.83
CA ALA A 166 10.08 -9.20 3.84
C ALA A 166 11.36 -10.04 3.91
N HIS A 167 11.53 -10.77 5.00
CA HIS A 167 12.56 -11.79 5.07
C HIS A 167 12.39 -12.80 3.94
N ARG A 168 13.51 -13.31 3.44
CA ARG A 168 13.52 -14.39 2.45
C ARG A 168 12.74 -15.59 3.03
N PRO A 169 11.69 -16.07 2.33
CA PRO A 169 10.95 -17.23 2.78
C PRO A 169 11.85 -18.45 2.94
N SER A 170 11.54 -19.32 3.90
CA SER A 170 12.13 -20.67 3.93
C SER A 170 11.56 -21.51 2.79
N GLY A 171 12.25 -22.61 2.41
CA GLY A 171 11.79 -23.52 1.37
C GLY A 171 12.70 -23.59 0.15
N ARG A 172 12.18 -24.13 -0.95
CA ARG A 172 12.95 -24.36 -2.18
C ARG A 172 13.14 -23.05 -2.95
N PHE A 173 14.21 -22.99 -3.74
CA PHE A 173 14.52 -21.80 -4.56
C PHE A 173 13.34 -21.34 -5.43
N GLY A 174 12.57 -22.27 -6.02
CA GLY A 174 11.40 -21.94 -6.83
C GLY A 174 10.29 -21.23 -6.04
N GLU A 175 10.04 -21.67 -4.80
CA GLU A 175 9.04 -21.08 -3.90
C GLU A 175 9.49 -19.70 -3.43
N GLN A 176 10.77 -19.56 -3.10
CA GLN A 176 11.37 -18.28 -2.70
C GLN A 176 11.30 -17.26 -3.83
N LYS A 177 11.70 -17.65 -5.05
CA LYS A 177 11.74 -16.78 -6.23
C LYS A 177 10.38 -16.12 -6.51
N HIS A 178 9.28 -16.76 -6.12
CA HIS A 178 7.94 -16.20 -6.27
C HIS A 178 7.75 -14.88 -5.50
N TYR A 179 8.48 -14.67 -4.41
CA TYR A 179 8.42 -13.44 -3.62
C TYR A 179 9.52 -12.44 -3.99
N PHE A 180 10.43 -12.78 -4.91
CA PHE A 180 11.53 -11.92 -5.29
C PHE A 180 11.10 -10.86 -6.31
N SER A 181 11.26 -9.59 -5.96
CA SER A 181 11.06 -8.47 -6.87
C SER A 181 12.32 -8.17 -7.66
N GLY A 182 12.24 -8.36 -8.98
CA GLY A 182 13.35 -8.04 -9.89
C GLY A 182 13.71 -6.54 -9.94
N LYS A 183 12.74 -5.65 -9.66
CA LYS A 183 12.88 -4.19 -9.63
C LYS A 183 13.63 -3.75 -8.36
N HIS A 184 13.18 -4.24 -7.20
CA HIS A 184 13.74 -3.83 -5.90
C HIS A 184 14.93 -4.68 -5.45
N LYS A 185 15.18 -5.84 -6.08
CA LYS A 185 16.19 -6.83 -5.67
C LYS A 185 15.98 -7.35 -4.25
N LEU A 186 14.72 -7.40 -3.80
CA LEU A 186 14.33 -7.84 -2.46
C LEU A 186 13.20 -8.85 -2.54
N TYR A 187 13.11 -9.71 -1.53
CA TYR A 187 11.92 -10.52 -1.28
C TYR A 187 10.86 -9.68 -0.60
N GLY A 188 9.59 -9.95 -0.90
CA GLY A 188 8.51 -9.20 -0.30
C GLY A 188 7.17 -9.46 -0.94
N PHE A 189 6.27 -8.55 -0.61
CA PHE A 189 4.90 -8.54 -1.06
C PHE A 189 4.59 -7.24 -1.78
N LYS A 190 3.49 -7.25 -2.52
CA LYS A 190 2.95 -6.11 -3.24
C LYS A 190 1.50 -5.92 -2.88
N ILE A 191 1.10 -4.67 -2.71
CA ILE A 191 -0.29 -4.30 -2.51
C ILE A 191 -0.60 -3.21 -3.53
N GLU A 192 -1.65 -3.42 -4.30
CA GLU A 192 -2.23 -2.40 -5.17
C GLU A 192 -3.18 -1.53 -4.35
N ALA A 193 -3.10 -0.21 -4.51
CA ALA A 193 -4.01 0.73 -3.91
C ALA A 193 -4.51 1.72 -4.96
N SER A 194 -5.79 2.06 -4.88
CA SER A 194 -6.42 3.09 -5.69
C SER A 194 -6.77 4.29 -4.79
N VAL A 195 -6.40 5.50 -5.20
CA VAL A 195 -6.52 6.71 -4.38
C VAL A 195 -7.25 7.79 -5.18
N SER A 196 -8.28 8.38 -4.56
CA SER A 196 -9.10 9.44 -5.16
C SER A 196 -8.32 10.75 -5.27
N PRO A 197 -8.81 11.75 -6.02
CA PRO A 197 -8.17 13.07 -6.10
C PRO A 197 -8.16 13.80 -4.74
N GLU A 198 -9.02 13.40 -3.80
CA GLU A 198 -9.03 13.89 -2.42
C GLU A 198 -7.89 13.29 -1.57
N GLY A 199 -7.11 12.34 -2.09
CA GLY A 199 -6.07 11.65 -1.34
C GLY A 199 -6.62 10.62 -0.35
N LEU A 200 -7.79 10.06 -0.65
CA LEU A 200 -8.47 9.04 0.15
C LEU A 200 -8.40 7.68 -0.55
N LEU A 201 -8.27 6.62 0.23
CA LEU A 201 -8.19 5.26 -0.29
C LEU A 201 -9.56 4.83 -0.84
N VAL A 202 -9.58 4.40 -2.09
CA VAL A 202 -10.77 3.95 -2.82
C VAL A 202 -10.91 2.44 -2.74
N ASP A 203 -9.79 1.74 -2.91
CA ASP A 203 -9.72 0.29 -2.93
C ASP A 203 -8.29 -0.17 -2.66
N MET A 204 -8.14 -1.37 -2.11
CA MET A 204 -6.85 -2.02 -1.86
C MET A 204 -6.94 -3.51 -2.20
N SER A 205 -5.88 -4.06 -2.78
CA SER A 205 -5.81 -5.50 -3.04
C SER A 205 -5.44 -6.30 -1.78
N PRO A 206 -5.72 -7.60 -1.75
CA PRO A 206 -4.90 -8.54 -0.99
C PRO A 206 -3.42 -8.42 -1.38
N HIS A 207 -2.52 -8.91 -0.53
CA HIS A 207 -1.11 -8.93 -0.87
C HIS A 207 -0.82 -9.96 -1.96
N GLU A 208 0.06 -9.60 -2.88
CA GLU A 208 0.59 -10.48 -3.91
C GLU A 208 2.10 -10.69 -3.72
N PRO A 209 2.66 -11.80 -4.20
CA PRO A 209 4.11 -12.03 -4.15
C PRO A 209 4.90 -10.97 -4.94
N GLY A 210 6.10 -10.62 -4.44
CA GLY A 210 6.94 -9.56 -5.03
C GLY A 210 7.35 -9.76 -6.50
N SER A 211 7.26 -10.98 -7.04
CA SER A 211 7.53 -11.28 -8.46
C SER A 211 6.40 -10.92 -9.41
N VAL A 212 5.18 -10.72 -8.90
CA VAL A 212 4.00 -10.42 -9.73
C VAL A 212 4.15 -9.01 -10.31
N SER A 213 3.85 -8.84 -11.59
CA SER A 213 3.90 -7.53 -12.25
C SER A 213 2.68 -6.69 -11.90
N ASP A 214 2.86 -5.37 -11.84
CA ASP A 214 1.81 -4.43 -11.43
C ASP A 214 0.59 -4.52 -12.40
N LEU A 215 0.87 -4.65 -13.71
CA LEU A 215 -0.16 -4.91 -14.73
C LEU A 215 -0.91 -6.24 -14.52
N THR A 216 -0.24 -7.28 -14.04
CA THR A 216 -0.88 -8.57 -13.73
C THR A 216 -1.82 -8.44 -12.53
N MET A 217 -1.41 -7.69 -11.50
CA MET A 217 -2.25 -7.44 -10.32
C MET A 217 -3.54 -6.71 -10.69
N PHE A 218 -3.45 -5.65 -11.51
CA PHE A 218 -4.64 -4.95 -11.97
C PHE A 218 -5.56 -5.86 -12.78
N ARG A 219 -5.00 -6.64 -13.70
CA ARG A 219 -5.77 -7.54 -14.56
C ARG A 219 -6.44 -8.68 -13.81
N SER A 220 -5.85 -9.19 -12.73
CA SER A 220 -6.50 -10.20 -11.89
C SER A 220 -7.69 -9.64 -11.12
N ARG A 221 -7.77 -8.31 -10.98
CA ARG A 221 -8.86 -7.57 -10.33
C ARG A 221 -9.68 -6.72 -11.31
N LEU A 222 -9.66 -7.08 -12.60
CA LEU A 222 -10.28 -6.26 -13.64
C LEU A 222 -11.79 -6.08 -13.42
N ASP A 223 -12.49 -7.09 -12.91
CA ASP A 223 -13.92 -7.01 -12.63
C ASP A 223 -14.23 -5.97 -11.55
N GLN A 224 -13.41 -5.92 -10.49
CA GLN A 224 -13.52 -4.92 -9.43
C GLN A 224 -13.27 -3.50 -9.97
N HIS A 225 -12.22 -3.33 -10.78
CA HIS A 225 -11.94 -2.04 -11.42
C HIS A 225 -13.05 -1.63 -12.40
N THR A 226 -13.58 -2.57 -13.18
CA THR A 226 -14.68 -2.33 -14.13
C THR A 226 -15.92 -1.87 -13.38
N GLN A 227 -16.28 -2.52 -12.28
CA GLN A 227 -17.41 -2.13 -11.45
C GLN A 227 -17.18 -0.75 -10.80
N ALA A 228 -15.97 -0.49 -10.29
CA ALA A 228 -15.64 0.77 -9.63
C ALA A 228 -15.59 1.96 -10.60
N LEU A 229 -15.19 1.75 -11.85
CA LEU A 229 -15.09 2.78 -12.88
C LEU A 229 -16.38 2.94 -13.68
N ALA A 230 -17.39 2.08 -13.48
CA ALA A 230 -18.65 2.18 -14.20
C ALA A 230 -19.37 3.50 -13.88
N LYS A 231 -19.85 4.18 -14.92
CA LYS A 231 -20.76 5.32 -14.79
C LYS A 231 -22.14 4.80 -14.37
N ASP A 232 -22.79 5.51 -13.45
CA ASP A 232 -24.22 5.31 -13.20
C ASP A 232 -25.07 6.00 -14.28
N ASP A 233 -26.38 5.77 -14.26
CA ASP A 233 -27.31 6.31 -15.27
C ASP A 233 -27.23 7.84 -15.41
N TYR A 234 -26.86 8.55 -14.33
CA TYR A 234 -26.67 9.99 -14.36
C TYR A 234 -25.33 10.36 -14.98
N ASP A 235 -24.24 9.74 -14.52
CA ASP A 235 -22.88 9.93 -15.00
C ASP A 235 -22.75 9.57 -16.49
N ASP A 236 -23.52 8.60 -16.98
CA ASP A 236 -23.50 8.16 -18.39
C ASP A 236 -24.00 9.25 -19.35
N THR A 237 -24.82 10.19 -18.85
CA THR A 237 -25.23 11.38 -19.62
C THR A 237 -24.09 12.40 -19.77
N ILE A 238 -23.02 12.29 -18.99
CA ILE A 238 -21.88 13.20 -19.01
C ILE A 238 -20.92 12.76 -20.10
N ASN A 239 -20.91 13.51 -21.21
CA ASN A 239 -19.82 13.45 -22.18
C ASN A 239 -18.61 14.21 -21.65
N ASP A 240 -17.61 13.47 -21.18
CA ASP A 240 -16.36 14.01 -20.67
C ASP A 240 -15.31 14.31 -21.76
N ASN A 241 -15.55 13.86 -23.01
CA ASN A 241 -14.63 13.96 -24.16
C ASN A 241 -13.17 13.54 -23.86
N GLY A 242 -12.96 12.75 -22.81
CA GLY A 242 -11.64 12.33 -22.38
C GLY A 242 -11.05 11.25 -23.28
N GLU A 243 -9.75 11.04 -23.14
CA GLU A 243 -9.05 9.93 -23.80
C GLU A 243 -9.78 8.59 -23.58
N LEU A 244 -9.82 7.78 -24.64
CA LEU A 244 -10.46 6.46 -24.70
C LEU A 244 -11.98 6.45 -24.40
N PHE A 245 -12.65 7.61 -24.48
CA PHE A 245 -14.11 7.69 -24.26
C PHE A 245 -14.90 6.83 -25.27
N ARG A 246 -14.47 6.77 -26.53
CA ARG A 246 -15.22 6.01 -27.57
C ARG A 246 -15.17 4.51 -27.33
N GLU A 247 -14.04 4.02 -26.84
CA GLU A 247 -13.81 2.62 -26.50
C GLU A 247 -14.47 2.24 -25.17
N HIS A 248 -14.59 3.20 -24.24
CA HIS A 248 -15.14 2.99 -22.90
C HIS A 248 -16.13 4.10 -22.48
N PRO A 249 -17.27 4.24 -23.17
CA PRO A 249 -18.19 5.38 -22.97
C PRO A 249 -18.83 5.40 -21.58
N THR A 250 -19.14 4.20 -21.06
CA THR A 250 -19.79 3.95 -19.77
C THR A 250 -18.81 3.86 -18.60
N SER A 251 -17.56 4.31 -18.78
CA SER A 251 -16.52 4.18 -17.76
C SER A 251 -15.75 5.48 -17.55
N TRP A 252 -15.51 5.81 -16.28
CA TRP A 252 -14.51 6.78 -15.85
C TRP A 252 -13.10 6.24 -16.08
N ALA A 253 -12.12 7.14 -16.18
CA ALA A 253 -10.74 6.74 -16.40
C ALA A 253 -10.01 6.39 -15.09
N VAL A 254 -8.92 5.65 -15.20
CA VAL A 254 -7.96 5.41 -14.12
C VAL A 254 -6.57 5.90 -14.53
N LEU A 255 -5.88 6.62 -13.65
CA LEU A 255 -4.48 6.98 -13.86
C LEU A 255 -3.57 5.90 -13.30
N VAL A 256 -2.55 5.54 -14.08
CA VAL A 256 -1.58 4.51 -13.69
C VAL A 256 -0.16 4.91 -14.11
N ASP A 257 0.84 4.22 -13.58
CA ASP A 257 2.24 4.46 -13.91
C ASP A 257 2.66 3.79 -15.25
N LYS A 258 3.96 3.87 -15.58
CA LYS A 258 4.50 3.25 -16.81
C LYS A 258 4.53 1.72 -16.76
N GLY A 259 4.47 1.10 -15.59
CA GLY A 259 4.40 -0.35 -15.41
C GLY A 259 3.11 -0.97 -15.96
N TYR A 260 2.05 -0.17 -16.12
CA TYR A 260 0.74 -0.60 -16.62
C TYR A 260 0.54 -0.42 -18.13
N ILE A 261 1.60 -0.17 -18.90
CA ILE A 261 1.49 -0.07 -20.36
C ILE A 261 0.86 -1.34 -20.94
N GLY A 262 -0.19 -1.15 -21.75
CA GLY A 262 -1.01 -2.23 -22.28
C GLY A 262 -2.32 -2.45 -21.51
N LEU A 263 -2.55 -1.71 -20.41
CA LEU A 263 -3.82 -1.74 -19.68
C LEU A 263 -4.99 -1.10 -20.44
N ALA A 264 -4.69 -0.13 -21.33
CA ALA A 264 -5.68 0.53 -22.17
C ALA A 264 -6.49 -0.42 -23.09
N ALA A 265 -6.03 -1.66 -23.28
CA ALA A 265 -6.77 -2.69 -24.00
C ALA A 265 -7.86 -3.38 -23.16
N SER A 266 -7.90 -3.13 -21.85
CA SER A 266 -8.77 -3.81 -20.88
C SER A 266 -9.60 -2.84 -20.05
N ALA A 267 -9.11 -1.63 -19.83
CA ALA A 267 -9.78 -0.58 -19.07
C ALA A 267 -9.45 0.80 -19.66
N ARG A 268 -10.24 1.82 -19.29
CA ARG A 268 -10.01 3.22 -19.67
C ARG A 268 -8.81 3.83 -18.92
N ALA A 269 -7.63 3.28 -19.19
CA ALA A 269 -6.40 3.60 -18.45
C ALA A 269 -5.60 4.71 -19.13
N ILE A 270 -5.21 5.70 -18.33
CA ILE A 270 -4.33 6.80 -18.74
C ILE A 270 -2.97 6.55 -18.13
N HIS A 271 -1.97 6.36 -18.99
CA HIS A 271 -0.59 6.12 -18.59
C HIS A 271 0.39 7.03 -19.34
N PRO A 272 1.61 7.23 -18.80
CA PRO A 272 2.66 7.93 -19.51
C PRO A 272 3.12 7.14 -20.75
N LYS A 273 3.71 7.83 -21.73
CA LYS A 273 4.31 7.24 -22.92
C LYS A 273 5.74 6.76 -22.63
N LYS A 274 6.08 5.60 -23.16
CA LYS A 274 7.41 5.00 -23.05
C LYS A 274 8.29 5.47 -24.18
N LYS A 275 9.55 5.78 -23.85
CA LYS A 275 10.56 6.14 -24.84
C LYS A 275 10.75 4.98 -25.84
N PRO A 276 10.76 5.26 -27.16
CA PRO A 276 11.10 4.25 -28.16
C PRO A 276 12.52 3.70 -27.95
N VAL A 277 12.78 2.45 -28.37
CA VAL A 277 14.06 1.74 -28.14
C VAL A 277 15.28 2.50 -28.68
N SER A 278 15.09 3.32 -29.72
CA SER A 278 16.14 4.12 -30.37
C SER A 278 15.70 5.56 -30.69
N GLY A 279 14.67 6.05 -30.00
CA GLY A 279 14.10 7.39 -30.26
C GLY A 279 14.02 8.24 -29.00
N THR A 280 13.72 9.51 -29.14
CA THR A 280 13.33 10.40 -28.03
C THR A 280 11.81 10.48 -27.94
N LEU A 281 11.30 10.82 -26.77
CA LEU A 281 9.93 11.30 -26.68
C LEU A 281 9.87 12.65 -27.39
N ASP A 282 8.80 12.88 -28.15
CA ASP A 282 8.55 14.22 -28.66
C ASP A 282 8.04 15.13 -27.53
N ARG A 283 7.85 16.41 -27.85
CA ARG A 283 7.40 17.40 -26.86
C ARG A 283 6.02 17.06 -26.30
N PHE A 284 5.09 16.57 -27.13
CA PHE A 284 3.73 16.23 -26.70
C PHE A 284 3.73 15.04 -25.73
N ASP A 285 4.53 14.01 -26.01
CA ASP A 285 4.71 12.87 -25.13
C ASP A 285 5.39 13.25 -23.81
N MET A 286 6.34 14.20 -23.84
CA MET A 286 6.96 14.74 -22.62
C MET A 286 5.97 15.53 -21.78
N ASP A 287 5.18 16.41 -22.40
CA ASP A 287 4.16 17.20 -21.73
C ASP A 287 3.11 16.28 -21.09
N ARG A 288 2.58 15.30 -21.84
CA ARG A 288 1.71 14.25 -21.28
C ARG A 288 2.33 13.53 -20.09
N ASN A 289 3.59 13.11 -20.20
CA ASN A 289 4.25 12.40 -19.09
C ASN A 289 4.32 13.25 -17.83
N LYS A 290 4.51 14.57 -17.97
CA LYS A 290 4.50 15.53 -16.87
C LYS A 290 3.10 15.66 -16.27
N GLU A 291 2.07 15.79 -17.10
CA GLU A 291 0.67 15.90 -16.68
C GLU A 291 0.21 14.64 -15.92
N VAL A 292 0.47 13.45 -16.48
CA VAL A 292 0.13 12.17 -15.82
C VAL A 292 0.87 12.03 -14.49
N SER A 293 2.15 12.40 -14.44
CA SER A 293 2.92 12.35 -13.20
C SER A 293 2.39 13.34 -12.16
N SER A 294 1.94 14.52 -12.59
CA SER A 294 1.38 15.55 -11.71
C SER A 294 0.08 15.07 -11.05
N ASP A 295 -0.83 14.49 -11.83
CA ASP A 295 -2.12 14.02 -11.29
C ASP A 295 -1.96 12.71 -10.49
N ARG A 296 -1.07 11.80 -10.94
CA ARG A 296 -0.81 10.54 -10.23
C ARG A 296 -0.11 10.74 -8.89
N VAL A 297 0.53 11.89 -8.63
CA VAL A 297 1.24 12.15 -7.36
C VAL A 297 0.38 11.89 -6.11
N VAL A 298 -0.94 11.95 -6.23
CA VAL A 298 -1.87 11.65 -5.13
C VAL A 298 -1.70 10.25 -4.53
N VAL A 299 -1.44 9.22 -5.35
CA VAL A 299 -1.22 7.84 -4.85
C VAL A 299 0.17 7.69 -4.25
N GLU A 300 1.17 8.37 -4.82
CA GLU A 300 2.54 8.41 -4.29
C GLU A 300 2.56 9.08 -2.91
N ASN A 301 1.86 10.21 -2.77
CA ASN A 301 1.68 10.92 -1.51
C ASN A 301 0.97 10.06 -0.48
N PHE A 302 -0.04 9.27 -0.89
CA PHE A 302 -0.71 8.32 0.01
C PHE A 302 0.26 7.27 0.55
N PHE A 303 1.13 6.71 -0.30
CA PHE A 303 2.15 5.74 0.11
C PHE A 303 3.34 6.32 0.87
N GLY A 304 3.53 7.63 0.83
CA GLY A 304 4.59 8.35 1.55
C GLY A 304 4.18 8.89 2.91
N ARG A 305 2.91 8.72 3.32
CA ARG A 305 2.40 9.13 4.63
C ARG A 305 2.92 8.27 5.76
#